data_AF-A0A946HUB7-F1
#
_entry.id   AF-A0A946HUB7-F1
#
_cell.length_a   1.000
_cell.length_b   1.000
_cell.length_c   1.000
_cell.angle_alpha   90.00
_cell.angle_beta   90.00
_cell.angle_gamma   90.00
#
_symmetry.space_group_name_H-M   'P 1'
#
loop_
_entity.id
_entity.type
_entity.pdbx_description
1 polymer ?
#
loop_
_entity_poly.entity_id
_entity_poly.type
_entity_poly.pdbx_seq_one_letter_code
_entity_poly.pdbx_strand_id
1 'polypeptide(L)'
;MKTKKFLSGLALGALLGSAISVFFNPKSGKKNRDKFNKVSKTVSQQLIKEVAKAKKLGKKEYETIVENIVKKYSKEDLLTADAWGEIMNELKLRWTDIQKEIKKKK
;
A
#
# COMPACT_ATOMS: atom_id res chain seq x y z
N MET A 1 21.06 3.69 -6.37
CA MET A 1 20.61 2.32 -5.99
C MET A 1 20.16 2.20 -4.52
N LYS A 2 20.82 2.85 -3.54
CA LYS A 2 20.48 2.75 -2.11
C LYS A 2 19.05 3.19 -1.77
N THR A 3 18.56 4.28 -2.36
CA THR A 3 17.21 4.83 -2.11
C THR A 3 16.10 3.89 -2.58
N LYS A 4 16.25 3.21 -3.73
CA LYS A 4 15.24 2.26 -4.22
C LYS A 4 15.10 1.03 -3.34
N LYS A 5 16.24 0.41 -2.95
CA LYS A 5 16.26 -0.73 -2.03
C LYS A 5 15.71 -0.37 -0.64
N PHE A 6 15.97 0.85 -0.17
CA PHE A 6 15.45 1.37 1.10
C PHE A 6 13.92 1.61 1.04
N LEU A 7 13.43 2.22 -0.05
CA LEU A 7 12.00 2.46 -0.26
C LEU A 7 11.21 1.16 -0.41
N SER A 8 11.73 0.21 -1.19
CA SER A 8 11.08 -1.08 -1.41
C SER A 8 11.06 -1.95 -0.14
N GLY A 9 12.05 -1.83 0.74
CA GLY A 9 12.17 -2.73 1.90
C GLY A 9 11.55 -2.16 3.18
N LEU A 10 12.07 -1.02 3.64
CA LEU A 10 11.87 -0.57 5.03
C LEU A 10 10.77 0.49 5.15
N ALA A 11 10.77 1.48 4.25
CA ALA A 11 9.83 2.60 4.31
C ALA A 11 8.39 2.16 3.96
N LEU A 12 8.24 1.40 2.86
CA LEU A 12 6.91 0.87 2.49
C LEU A 12 6.40 -0.18 3.48
N GLY A 13 7.26 -1.05 4.01
CA GLY A 13 6.86 -2.05 5.00
C GLY A 13 6.29 -1.42 6.29
N ALA A 14 6.96 -0.39 6.81
CA ALA A 14 6.52 0.30 8.04
C ALA A 14 5.23 1.12 7.83
N LEU A 15 5.10 1.81 6.68
CA LEU A 15 3.93 2.64 6.39
C LEU A 15 2.67 1.81 6.16
N LEU A 16 2.81 0.64 5.55
CA LEU A 16 1.68 -0.26 5.27
C LEU A 16 1.28 -1.07 6.51
N GLY A 17 2.23 -1.42 7.38
CA GLY A 17 1.94 -2.08 8.65
C GLY A 17 1.08 -1.24 9.61
N SER A 18 1.15 0.09 9.52
CA SER A 18 0.40 1.01 10.39
C SER A 18 -1.01 1.35 9.90
N ALA A 19 -1.36 1.09 8.63
CA ALA A 19 -2.69 1.34 8.08
C ALA A 19 -3.73 0.25 8.45
N ILE A 20 -3.28 -0.84 9.07
CA ILE A 20 -4.09 -2.01 9.42
C ILE A 20 -5.08 -1.70 10.56
N SER A 21 -4.80 -0.70 11.40
CA SER A 21 -5.62 -0.36 12.57
C SER A 21 -7.02 0.16 12.22
N VAL A 22 -7.16 0.93 11.13
CA VAL A 22 -8.45 1.52 10.71
C VAL A 22 -9.43 0.44 10.22
N PHE A 23 -8.92 -0.58 9.54
CA PHE A 23 -9.72 -1.71 9.04
C PHE A 23 -10.02 -2.78 10.09
N PHE A 24 -9.39 -2.71 11.26
CA PHE A 24 -9.62 -3.62 12.39
C PHE A 24 -10.79 -3.21 13.28
N ASN A 25 -11.76 -2.47 12.74
CA ASN A 25 -13.00 -2.16 13.43
C ASN A 25 -13.71 -3.47 13.87
N PRO A 26 -14.04 -3.65 15.17
CA PRO A 26 -14.63 -4.88 15.69
C PRO A 26 -15.99 -5.25 15.05
N LYS A 27 -16.69 -4.29 14.41
CA LYS A 27 -17.96 -4.55 13.71
C LYS A 27 -17.83 -5.48 12.51
N SER A 28 -16.63 -5.64 11.94
CA SER A 28 -16.43 -6.41 10.70
C SER A 28 -16.40 -7.94 10.92
N GLY A 29 -16.28 -8.43 12.16
CA GLY A 29 -16.23 -9.86 12.46
C GLY A 29 -14.94 -10.57 11.99
N LYS A 30 -14.69 -11.78 12.51
CA LYS A 30 -13.43 -12.54 12.29
C LYS A 30 -13.15 -12.82 10.80
N LYS A 31 -14.19 -13.16 10.02
CA LYS A 31 -14.05 -13.47 8.58
C LYS A 31 -13.59 -12.27 7.73
N ASN A 32 -14.05 -11.05 8.00
CA ASN A 32 -13.55 -9.88 7.26
C ASN A 32 -12.13 -9.51 7.68
N ARG A 33 -11.75 -9.72 8.95
CA ARG A 33 -10.36 -9.52 9.39
C ARG A 33 -9.38 -10.42 8.64
N ASP A 34 -9.72 -11.70 8.45
CA ASP A 34 -8.86 -12.64 7.72
C ASP A 34 -8.75 -12.28 6.23
N LYS A 35 -9.87 -11.92 5.60
CA LYS A 35 -9.89 -11.42 4.21
C LYS A 35 -9.06 -10.14 4.07
N PHE A 36 -9.23 -9.19 4.97
CA PHE A 36 -8.48 -7.93 4.98
C PHE A 36 -6.99 -8.15 5.21
N ASN A 37 -6.59 -9.02 6.14
CA ASN A 37 -5.19 -9.37 6.38
C ASN A 37 -4.55 -9.98 5.13
N LYS A 38 -5.27 -10.86 4.43
CA LYS A 38 -4.79 -11.47 3.19
C LYS A 38 -4.64 -10.42 2.08
N VAL A 39 -5.64 -9.54 1.93
CA VAL A 39 -5.62 -8.44 0.94
C VAL A 39 -4.49 -7.47 1.21
N SER A 40 -4.41 -6.94 2.43
CA SER A 40 -3.42 -5.93 2.84
C SER A 40 -1.99 -6.45 2.66
N LYS A 41 -1.72 -7.70 3.07
CA LYS A 41 -0.41 -8.35 2.85
C LYS A 41 -0.08 -8.45 1.36
N THR A 42 -1.04 -8.91 0.56
CA THR A 42 -0.86 -9.10 -0.88
C THR A 42 -0.62 -7.78 -1.61
N VAL A 43 -1.48 -6.78 -1.37
CA VAL A 43 -1.36 -5.42 -1.92
C VAL A 43 -0.03 -4.80 -1.53
N SER A 44 0.37 -4.92 -0.27
CA SER A 44 1.63 -4.37 0.22
C SER A 44 2.85 -5.00 -0.43
N GLN A 45 2.86 -6.34 -0.54
CA GLN A 45 3.94 -7.05 -1.22
C GLN A 45 4.02 -6.69 -2.70
N GLN A 46 2.88 -6.54 -3.37
CA GLN A 46 2.84 -6.14 -4.77
C GLN A 46 3.33 -4.70 -4.95
N LEU A 47 2.95 -3.78 -4.06
CA LEU A 47 3.38 -2.38 -4.09
C LEU A 47 4.89 -2.28 -3.94
N ILE A 48 5.47 -3.02 -2.99
CA ILE A 48 6.92 -3.14 -2.80
C ILE A 48 7.60 -3.61 -4.09
N LYS A 49 7.09 -4.67 -4.73
CA LYS A 49 7.66 -5.23 -5.97
C LYS A 49 7.61 -4.23 -7.12
N GLU A 50 6.47 -3.58 -7.35
CA GLU A 50 6.31 -2.63 -8.45
C GLU A 50 7.15 -1.36 -8.23
N VAL A 51 7.22 -0.86 -7.00
CA VAL A 51 8.10 0.26 -6.65
C VAL A 51 9.58 -0.11 -6.82
N ALA A 52 9.99 -1.33 -6.47
CA ALA A 52 11.36 -1.80 -6.67
C ALA A 52 11.75 -1.87 -8.16
N LYS A 53 10.81 -2.26 -9.04
CA LYS A 53 10.99 -2.29 -10.49
C LYS A 53 11.04 -0.89 -11.11
N ALA A 54 10.41 0.10 -10.50
CA ALA A 54 10.32 1.45 -11.04
C ALA A 54 11.71 2.08 -11.26
N LYS A 55 11.99 2.53 -12.49
CA LYS A 55 13.26 3.22 -12.83
C LYS A 55 13.38 4.59 -12.15
N LYS A 56 12.26 5.30 -12.00
CA LYS A 56 12.11 6.53 -11.22
C LYS A 56 10.84 6.41 -10.41
N LEU A 57 10.85 6.92 -9.19
CA LEU A 57 9.68 6.93 -8.32
C LEU A 57 9.35 8.39 -8.00
N GLY A 58 8.43 8.96 -8.76
CA GLY A 58 7.76 10.22 -8.45
C GLY A 58 6.35 9.96 -7.93
N LYS A 59 5.65 11.04 -7.55
CA LYS A 59 4.28 10.98 -7.05
C LYS A 59 3.36 10.27 -8.04
N LYS A 60 3.43 10.69 -9.31
CA LYS A 60 2.59 10.18 -10.39
C LYS A 60 2.84 8.69 -10.63
N GLU A 61 4.09 8.24 -10.66
CA GLU A 61 4.42 6.83 -10.84
C GLU A 61 3.92 6.00 -9.65
N TYR A 62 4.12 6.49 -8.42
CA TYR A 62 3.63 5.81 -7.22
C TYR A 62 2.10 5.68 -7.21
N GLU A 63 1.37 6.76 -7.47
CA GLU A 63 -0.10 6.75 -7.52
C GLU A 63 -0.60 5.81 -8.63
N THR A 64 0.06 5.78 -9.79
CA THR A 64 -0.27 4.85 -10.88
C THR A 64 -0.07 3.39 -10.46
N ILE A 65 1.04 3.09 -9.76
CA ILE A 65 1.29 1.76 -9.23
C ILE A 65 0.19 1.37 -8.23
N VAL A 66 -0.16 2.27 -7.30
CA VAL A 66 -1.23 2.04 -6.32
C VAL A 66 -2.57 1.75 -7.01
N GLU A 67 -2.97 2.58 -7.98
CA GLU A 67 -4.21 2.38 -8.73
C GLU A 67 -4.25 1.04 -9.45
N ASN A 68 -3.16 0.66 -10.12
CA ASN A 68 -3.08 -0.59 -10.85
C ASN A 68 -3.19 -1.80 -9.92
N ILE A 69 -2.58 -1.73 -8.73
CA ILE A 69 -2.64 -2.79 -7.73
C ILE A 69 -4.07 -2.89 -7.18
N VAL A 70 -4.66 -1.77 -6.75
CA VAL A 70 -6.02 -1.77 -6.21
C VAL A 70 -7.02 -2.25 -7.26
N LYS A 71 -6.98 -1.74 -8.49
CA LYS A 71 -7.85 -2.18 -9.61
C LYS A 71 -7.70 -3.67 -9.93
N LYS A 72 -6.51 -4.24 -9.72
CA LYS A 72 -6.27 -5.68 -9.93
C LYS A 72 -6.96 -6.50 -8.85
N TYR A 73 -6.75 -6.15 -7.58
CA TYR A 73 -7.27 -6.94 -6.46
C TYR A 73 -8.73 -6.64 -6.12
N SER A 74 -9.25 -5.47 -6.49
CA SER A 74 -10.67 -5.13 -6.30
C SER A 74 -11.62 -5.94 -7.18
N LYS A 75 -11.09 -6.66 -8.17
CA LYS A 75 -11.84 -7.63 -8.97
C LYS A 75 -12.04 -8.96 -8.24
N GLU A 76 -11.21 -9.24 -7.25
CA GLU A 76 -11.41 -10.36 -6.35
C GLU A 76 -12.43 -9.88 -5.32
N ASP A 77 -13.60 -10.54 -5.22
CA ASP A 77 -14.71 -10.20 -4.30
C ASP A 77 -14.34 -10.45 -2.82
N LEU A 78 -13.31 -9.74 -2.38
CA LEU A 78 -12.66 -9.87 -1.07
C LEU A 78 -13.11 -8.77 -0.11
N LEU A 79 -13.39 -7.57 -0.64
CA LEU A 79 -13.83 -6.38 0.08
C LEU A 79 -14.82 -5.59 -0.79
N THR A 80 -15.61 -4.73 -0.17
CA THR A 80 -16.54 -3.83 -0.86
C THR A 80 -15.80 -2.75 -1.67
N ALA A 81 -16.48 -2.15 -2.65
CA ALA A 81 -15.93 -1.06 -3.46
C ALA A 81 -15.47 0.12 -2.60
N ASP A 82 -16.24 0.48 -1.56
CA ASP A 82 -15.89 1.57 -0.64
C ASP A 82 -14.59 1.27 0.12
N ALA A 83 -14.43 0.04 0.63
CA ALA A 83 -13.22 -0.38 1.31
C ALA A 83 -12.00 -0.33 0.36
N TRP A 84 -12.16 -0.69 -0.91
CA TRP A 84 -11.09 -0.54 -1.91
C TRP A 84 -10.76 0.92 -2.21
N GLY A 85 -11.76 1.80 -2.23
CA GLY A 85 -11.58 3.24 -2.36
C GLY A 85 -10.78 3.84 -1.19
N GLU A 86 -11.11 3.46 0.04
CA GLU A 86 -10.38 3.86 1.23
C GLU A 86 -8.93 3.35 1.21
N ILE A 87 -8.71 2.08 0.87
CA ILE A 87 -7.36 1.52 0.72
C ILE A 87 -6.56 2.33 -0.30
N MET A 88 -7.13 2.63 -1.47
CA MET A 88 -6.46 3.41 -2.50
C MET A 88 -6.06 4.80 -1.98
N ASN A 89 -6.97 5.49 -1.31
CA ASN A 89 -6.72 6.83 -0.79
C ASN A 89 -5.64 6.83 0.29
N GLU A 90 -5.72 5.91 1.26
CA GLU A 90 -4.71 5.73 2.30
C GLU A 90 -3.33 5.47 1.69
N LEU A 91 -3.24 4.54 0.73
CA LEU A 91 -1.98 4.25 0.04
C LEU A 91 -1.40 5.47 -0.66
N LYS A 92 -2.24 6.28 -1.33
CA LYS A 92 -1.82 7.52 -1.99
C LYS A 92 -1.32 8.56 -0.97
N LEU A 93 -1.99 8.73 0.16
CA LEU A 93 -1.59 9.67 1.22
C LEU A 93 -0.21 9.35 1.79
N ARG A 94 0.14 8.06 1.91
CA ARG A 94 1.46 7.60 2.38
C ARG A 94 2.62 8.05 1.48
N TRP A 95 2.37 8.51 0.25
CA TRP A 95 3.40 9.11 -0.59
C TRP A 95 4.15 10.25 0.13
N THR A 96 3.44 11.06 0.91
CA THR A 96 4.05 12.18 1.65
C THR A 96 5.08 11.69 2.66
N ASP A 97 4.78 10.59 3.35
CA ASP A 97 5.71 9.98 4.32
C ASP A 97 6.88 9.30 3.62
N ILE A 98 6.61 8.61 2.51
CA ILE A 98 7.64 8.05 1.63
C ILE A 98 8.60 9.16 1.18
N GLN A 99 8.09 10.32 0.73
CA GLN A 99 8.91 11.45 0.33
C GLN A 99 9.77 12.00 1.48
N LYS A 100 9.22 12.12 2.69
CA LYS A 100 9.99 12.55 3.86
C LYS A 100 11.15 11.59 4.14
N GLU A 101 10.89 10.28 4.10
CA GLU A 101 11.91 9.26 4.33
C GLU A 101 12.97 9.21 3.22
N ILE A 102 12.59 9.46 1.96
CA ILE A 102 13.54 9.64 0.84
C ILE A 102 14.46 10.84 1.12
N LYS A 103 13.87 11.97 1.53
CA LYS A 103 14.61 13.22 1.76
C LYS A 103 15.58 13.11 2.93
N LYS A 104 15.19 12.47 4.05
CA LYS A 104 16.07 12.25 5.21
C LYS A 104 17.30 11.39 4.93
N LYS A 105 17.24 10.56 3.89
CA LYS A 105 18.32 9.63 3.50
C LYS A 105 19.17 10.14 2.32
N LYS A 106 18.82 11.30 1.76
CA LYS A 106 19.54 11.95 0.65
C LYS A 106 20.57 12.92 1.23
#